data_AF-A0A2V8BZ88-F1
#
_entry.id   AF-A0A2V8BZ88-F1
#
_cell.length_a   1.000
_cell.length_b   1.000
_cell.length_c   1.000
_cell.angle_alpha   90.00
_cell.angle_beta   90.00
_cell.angle_gamma   90.00
#
_symmetry.space_group_name_H-M   'P 1'
#
loop_
_entity.id
_entity.type
_entity.pdbx_description
1 polymer ?
#
loop_
_entity_poly.entity_id
_entity_poly.type
_entity_poly.pdbx_seq_one_letter_code
_entity_poly.pdbx_strand_id
1 'polypeptide(L)'
;MARFVVLGVLAGLMAAPAAAQFGHPLKGSWSGDWGPGKENRMRILLEMNWDGKAITGVINPGPNAVTLQKATLDPSNWAVHLEGEGKDAAGKPIRYVVDGKLENIGAYQRVITGTWTEGTKKGDFKVVRN
;
A
#
# COMPACT_ATOMS: atom_id res chain seq x y z
N MET A 1 -19.47 -37.92 56.15
CA MET A 1 -20.58 -37.25 55.40
C MET A 1 -20.49 -35.76 55.76
N ALA A 2 -20.49 -34.74 54.91
CA ALA A 2 -20.85 -34.56 53.51
C ALA A 2 -19.95 -33.42 52.94
N ARG A 3 -19.33 -33.62 51.76
CA ARG A 3 -19.66 -33.01 50.45
C ARG A 3 -19.14 -31.57 50.21
N PHE A 4 -18.17 -31.52 49.30
CA PHE A 4 -17.64 -30.47 48.45
C PHE A 4 -18.50 -29.21 48.20
N VAL A 5 -17.83 -28.05 48.16
CA VAL A 5 -18.07 -27.03 47.12
C VAL A 5 -16.72 -26.54 46.60
N VAL A 6 -16.48 -26.79 45.32
CA VAL A 6 -15.33 -26.36 44.53
C VAL A 6 -15.46 -24.85 44.28
N LEU A 7 -14.48 -24.05 44.75
CA LEU A 7 -14.39 -22.64 44.37
C LEU A 7 -13.95 -22.54 42.90
N GLY A 8 -14.81 -21.92 42.10
CA GLY A 8 -14.68 -21.80 40.66
C GLY A 8 -13.41 -21.06 40.22
N VAL A 9 -12.71 -21.66 39.26
CA VAL A 9 -11.66 -21.00 38.46
C VAL A 9 -12.34 -19.91 37.63
N LEU A 10 -12.20 -18.65 38.04
CA LEU A 10 -12.46 -17.52 37.14
C LEU A 10 -11.38 -17.54 36.05
N ALA A 11 -11.74 -18.06 34.89
CA ALA A 11 -10.99 -17.88 33.66
C ALA A 11 -11.01 -16.39 33.29
N GLY A 12 -9.98 -15.66 33.72
CA GLY A 12 -9.69 -14.34 33.20
C GLY A 12 -9.26 -14.50 31.74
N LEU A 13 -10.21 -14.34 30.81
CA LEU A 13 -9.88 -14.03 29.43
C LEU A 13 -9.12 -12.70 29.47
N MET A 14 -7.79 -12.79 29.45
CA MET A 14 -6.92 -11.65 29.16
C MET A 14 -7.28 -11.21 27.74
N ALA A 15 -8.18 -10.23 27.62
CA ALA A 15 -8.41 -9.52 26.38
C ALA A 15 -7.11 -8.77 26.07
N ALA A 16 -6.19 -9.43 25.37
CA ALA A 16 -5.02 -8.78 24.81
C ALA A 16 -5.53 -7.61 23.95
N PRO A 17 -4.96 -6.40 24.07
CA PRO A 17 -5.40 -5.27 23.29
C PRO A 17 -5.27 -5.62 21.81
N ALA A 18 -6.39 -5.59 21.09
CA ALA A 18 -6.46 -5.76 19.65
C ALA A 18 -5.88 -4.52 18.95
N ALA A 19 -4.62 -4.20 19.22
CA ALA A 19 -3.90 -3.08 18.63
C ALA A 19 -3.36 -3.46 17.23
N ALA A 20 -4.25 -3.83 16.31
CA ALA A 20 -3.94 -3.97 14.89
C ALA A 20 -5.20 -4.14 14.01
N GLN A 21 -6.29 -3.38 14.22
CA GLN A 21 -7.49 -3.60 13.39
C GLN A 21 -7.35 -3.03 11.97
N PHE A 22 -6.43 -2.09 11.75
CA PHE A 22 -6.06 -1.61 10.42
C PHE A 22 -4.54 -1.59 10.37
N GLY A 23 -3.91 -2.60 9.76
CA GLY A 23 -2.46 -2.63 9.56
C GLY A 23 -1.95 -1.38 8.82
N HIS A 24 -0.65 -1.31 8.55
CA HIS A 24 -0.03 -0.16 7.88
C HIS A 24 -0.88 0.32 6.68
N PRO A 25 -1.22 1.62 6.57
CA PRO A 25 -2.32 2.08 5.74
C PRO A 25 -2.08 1.86 4.23
N LEU A 26 -0.82 1.74 3.81
CA LEU A 26 -0.44 1.39 2.45
C LEU A 26 -0.47 -0.11 2.15
N LYS A 27 -0.53 -0.98 3.16
CA LYS A 27 -0.52 -2.43 2.95
C LYS A 27 -1.79 -2.89 2.22
N GLY A 28 -1.59 -3.65 1.16
CA GLY A 28 -2.64 -4.25 0.34
C GLY A 28 -2.37 -4.14 -1.15
N SER A 29 -3.35 -4.58 -1.93
CA SER A 29 -3.37 -4.38 -3.37
C SER A 29 -4.14 -3.10 -3.71
N TRP A 30 -3.65 -2.39 -4.71
CA TRP A 30 -4.20 -1.15 -5.19
C TRP A 30 -4.33 -1.21 -6.70
N SER A 31 -5.40 -0.66 -7.24
CA SER A 31 -5.64 -0.65 -8.68
C SER A 31 -6.11 0.72 -9.15
N GLY A 32 -5.74 1.08 -10.37
CA GLY A 32 -6.07 2.39 -10.91
C GLY A 32 -5.36 2.66 -12.22
N ASP A 33 -5.05 3.92 -12.47
CA ASP A 33 -4.44 4.36 -13.73
C ASP A 33 -3.63 5.64 -13.58
N TRP A 34 -2.77 5.88 -14.57
CA TRP A 34 -2.02 7.11 -14.74
C TRP A 34 -1.98 7.52 -16.22
N GLY A 35 -1.61 8.77 -16.50
CA GLY A 35 -1.33 9.18 -17.86
C GLY A 35 -1.12 10.69 -18.00
N PRO A 36 -0.54 11.15 -19.12
CA PRO A 36 -0.30 12.58 -19.37
C PRO A 36 -1.60 13.38 -19.61
N GLY A 37 -2.74 12.72 -19.76
CA GLY A 37 -4.04 13.33 -19.94
C GLY A 37 -5.18 12.33 -19.81
N LYS A 38 -6.43 12.79 -19.92
CA LYS A 38 -7.65 11.99 -19.68
C LYS A 38 -7.90 10.89 -20.71
N GLU A 39 -7.43 11.07 -21.94
CA GLU A 39 -7.68 10.12 -23.04
C GLU A 39 -6.60 9.02 -23.12
N ASN A 40 -5.42 9.26 -22.54
CA ASN A 40 -4.28 8.35 -22.62
C ASN A 40 -3.96 7.81 -21.22
N ARG A 41 -4.82 6.94 -20.72
CA ARG A 41 -4.67 6.31 -19.39
C ARG A 41 -4.12 4.90 -19.50
N MET A 42 -3.10 4.61 -18.70
CA MET A 42 -2.49 3.29 -18.53
C MET A 42 -2.90 2.72 -17.18
N ARG A 43 -3.36 1.46 -17.16
CA ARG A 43 -3.73 0.78 -15.91
C ARG A 43 -2.50 0.48 -15.06
N ILE A 44 -2.65 0.57 -13.75
CA ILE A 44 -1.65 0.25 -12.75
C ILE A 44 -2.23 -0.71 -11.73
N LEU A 45 -1.41 -1.68 -11.34
CA LEU A 45 -1.59 -2.46 -10.12
C LEU A 45 -0.39 -2.21 -9.21
N LEU A 46 -0.63 -1.93 -7.93
CA LEU A 46 0.41 -1.89 -6.92
C LEU A 46 0.11 -2.97 -5.89
N GLU A 47 1.12 -3.75 -5.54
CA GLU A 47 1.06 -4.63 -4.39
C GLU A 47 2.07 -4.13 -3.36
N MET A 48 1.57 -3.65 -2.24
CA MET A 48 2.39 -3.08 -1.17
C MET A 48 2.24 -3.91 0.10
N ASN A 49 3.37 -4.15 0.76
CA ASN A 49 3.43 -4.85 2.04
C ASN A 49 4.10 -3.99 3.11
N TRP A 50 3.88 -4.36 4.36
CA TRP A 50 4.54 -3.82 5.53
C TRP A 50 4.94 -4.97 6.43
N ASP A 51 6.24 -5.03 6.75
CA ASP A 51 6.84 -6.07 7.58
C ASP A 51 7.03 -5.67 9.05
N GLY A 52 6.62 -4.44 9.42
CA GLY A 52 6.89 -3.86 10.74
C GLY A 52 7.96 -2.78 10.74
N LYS A 53 8.73 -2.65 9.65
CA LYS A 53 9.87 -1.73 9.54
C LYS A 53 9.89 -0.95 8.23
N ALA A 54 9.59 -1.60 7.11
CA ALA A 54 9.68 -1.00 5.79
C ALA A 54 8.43 -1.30 4.94
N ILE A 55 8.09 -0.34 4.08
CA ILE A 55 7.13 -0.57 3.00
C ILE A 55 7.90 -1.24 1.88
N THR A 56 7.42 -2.41 1.44
CA THR A 56 7.94 -3.12 0.27
C THR A 56 6.82 -3.29 -0.75
N GLY A 57 7.16 -3.65 -1.97
CA GLY A 57 6.13 -3.90 -2.97
C GLY A 57 6.64 -3.96 -4.39
N VAL A 58 5.69 -4.10 -5.29
CA VAL A 58 5.91 -4.16 -6.73
C VAL A 58 4.86 -3.32 -7.46
N ILE A 59 5.28 -2.70 -8.55
CA ILE A 59 4.40 -2.09 -9.55
C ILE A 59 4.16 -3.14 -10.65
N ASN A 60 2.90 -3.27 -11.07
CA ASN A 60 2.42 -4.19 -12.10
C ASN A 60 2.97 -5.62 -11.93
N PRO A 61 2.54 -6.35 -10.87
CA PRO A 61 3.00 -7.71 -10.59
C PRO A 61 2.90 -8.64 -11.82
N GLY A 62 3.88 -9.51 -11.98
CA GLY A 62 4.01 -10.42 -13.13
C GLY A 62 5.46 -10.53 -13.62
N PRO A 63 5.69 -11.10 -14.82
CA PRO A 63 7.05 -11.31 -15.35
C PRO A 63 7.89 -10.04 -15.51
N ASN A 64 7.24 -8.87 -15.63
CA ASN A 64 7.88 -7.57 -15.81
C ASN A 64 7.64 -6.64 -14.60
N ALA A 65 7.42 -7.22 -13.42
CA ALA A 65 7.20 -6.45 -12.20
C ALA A 65 8.37 -5.50 -11.91
N VAL A 66 8.04 -4.29 -11.47
CA VAL A 66 9.03 -3.31 -11.02
C VAL A 66 9.05 -3.32 -9.50
N THR A 67 10.12 -3.84 -8.91
CA THR A 67 10.31 -3.83 -7.46
C THR A 67 10.49 -2.41 -6.94
N LEU A 68 9.77 -2.08 -5.87
CA LEU A 68 9.98 -0.81 -5.17
C LEU A 68 11.34 -0.82 -4.47
N GLN A 69 12.20 0.11 -4.85
CA GLN A 69 13.50 0.34 -4.22
C GLN A 69 13.38 1.32 -3.04
N LYS A 70 12.40 2.23 -3.11
CA LYS A 70 12.07 3.17 -2.05
C LYS A 70 10.56 3.30 -1.94
N ALA A 71 10.04 3.22 -0.73
CA ALA A 71 8.63 3.46 -0.45
C ALA A 71 8.50 4.09 0.92
N THR A 72 7.86 5.26 0.98
CA THR A 72 7.71 6.04 2.21
C THR A 72 6.30 6.59 2.32
N LEU A 73 5.83 6.68 3.57
CA LEU A 73 4.63 7.40 3.96
C LEU A 73 5.03 8.40 5.04
N ASP A 74 4.79 9.68 4.80
CA ASP A 74 4.90 10.72 5.82
C ASP A 74 3.54 10.85 6.53
N PRO A 75 3.42 10.44 7.81
CA PRO A 75 2.15 10.49 8.53
C PRO A 75 1.70 11.92 8.90
N SER A 76 2.58 12.93 8.79
CA SER A 76 2.24 14.32 9.13
C SER A 76 1.34 14.98 8.10
N ASN A 77 1.48 14.58 6.83
CA ASN A 77 0.76 15.15 5.69
C ASN A 77 0.15 14.08 4.76
N TRP A 78 0.36 12.81 5.08
CA TRP A 78 -0.06 11.64 4.31
C TRP A 78 0.55 11.57 2.90
N ALA A 79 1.74 12.16 2.71
CA ALA A 79 2.48 12.07 1.47
C ALA A 79 3.06 10.66 1.29
N VAL A 80 2.83 10.11 0.10
CA VAL A 80 3.34 8.81 -0.35
C VAL A 80 4.40 9.07 -1.39
N HIS A 81 5.55 8.44 -1.25
CA HIS A 81 6.61 8.49 -2.25
C HIS A 81 7.13 7.10 -2.54
N LEU A 82 7.06 6.68 -3.80
CA LEU A 82 7.48 5.37 -4.29
C LEU A 82 8.48 5.54 -5.43
N GLU A 83 9.52 4.72 -5.43
CA GLU A 83 10.49 4.65 -6.53
C GLU A 83 10.82 3.21 -6.87
N GLY A 84 11.10 2.96 -8.15
CA GLY A 84 11.61 1.69 -8.65
C GLY A 84 12.30 1.86 -9.99
N GLU A 85 13.00 0.82 -10.42
CA GLU A 85 13.64 0.77 -11.73
C GLU A 85 13.13 -0.45 -12.50
N GLY A 86 12.77 -0.24 -13.75
CA GLY A 86 12.27 -1.27 -14.64
C GLY A 86 12.75 -1.05 -16.06
N LYS A 87 12.03 -1.64 -17.01
CA LYS A 87 12.32 -1.50 -18.44
C LYS A 87 11.08 -1.00 -19.17
N ASP A 88 11.29 -0.16 -20.18
CA ASP A 88 10.23 0.24 -21.09
C ASP A 88 9.90 -0.88 -22.09
N ALA A 89 8.94 -0.63 -22.98
CA ALA A 89 8.55 -1.59 -24.02
C ALA A 89 9.68 -1.96 -25.00
N ALA A 90 10.72 -1.12 -25.12
CA ALA A 90 11.91 -1.38 -25.93
C ALA A 90 13.03 -2.10 -25.13
N GLY A 91 12.78 -2.44 -23.86
CA GLY A 91 13.74 -3.09 -22.98
C GLY A 91 14.78 -2.14 -22.37
N LYS A 92 14.65 -0.82 -22.57
CA LYS A 92 15.57 0.18 -22.03
C LYS A 92 15.28 0.41 -20.55
N PRO A 93 16.30 0.50 -19.68
CA PRO A 93 16.09 0.81 -18.28
C PRO A 93 15.45 2.20 -18.11
N ILE A 94 14.44 2.27 -17.25
CA ILE A 94 13.73 3.50 -16.89
C ILE A 94 13.42 3.52 -15.39
N ARG A 95 13.39 4.73 -14.83
CA ARG A 95 13.02 4.97 -13.44
C ARG A 95 11.54 5.31 -13.35
N TYR A 96 10.90 4.78 -12.31
CA TYR A 96 9.55 5.08 -11.89
C TYR A 96 9.63 5.93 -10.62
N VAL A 97 8.93 7.06 -10.61
CA VAL A 97 8.78 7.92 -9.42
C VAL A 97 7.31 8.27 -9.27
N VAL A 98 6.76 7.99 -8.09
CA VAL A 98 5.36 8.24 -7.76
C VAL A 98 5.31 9.09 -6.51
N ASP A 99 4.77 10.29 -6.65
CA ASP A 99 4.54 11.22 -5.54
C ASP A 99 3.04 11.44 -5.40
N GLY A 100 2.46 11.04 -4.27
CA GLY A 100 1.03 11.12 -4.06
C GLY A 100 0.63 11.48 -2.65
N LYS A 101 -0.67 11.59 -2.44
CA LYS A 101 -1.30 11.82 -1.14
C LYS A 101 -2.28 10.69 -0.86
N LEU A 102 -2.14 10.06 0.30
CA LEU A 102 -3.10 9.09 0.79
C LEU A 102 -4.33 9.82 1.36
N GLU A 103 -5.50 9.45 0.88
CA GLU A 103 -6.79 10.03 1.24
C GLU A 103 -7.75 8.93 1.74
N ASN A 104 -8.85 9.35 2.38
CA ASN A 104 -9.89 8.45 2.89
C ASN A 104 -9.38 7.41 3.90
N ILE A 105 -8.45 7.78 4.79
CA ILE A 105 -7.69 6.87 5.66
C ILE A 105 -8.59 6.00 6.57
N GLY A 106 -9.70 6.58 7.04
CA GLY A 106 -10.70 5.88 7.85
C GLY A 106 -11.71 5.05 7.05
N ALA A 107 -11.72 5.16 5.72
CA ALA A 107 -12.59 4.37 4.86
C ALA A 107 -11.93 3.05 4.46
N TYR A 108 -12.77 2.07 4.07
CA TYR A 108 -12.29 0.83 3.45
C TYR A 108 -11.58 1.14 2.11
N GLN A 109 -12.22 1.96 1.27
CA GLN A 109 -11.68 2.41 -0.02
C GLN A 109 -10.78 3.64 0.17
N ARG A 110 -9.53 3.39 0.52
CA ARG A 110 -8.48 4.41 0.51
C ARG A 110 -8.09 4.74 -0.91
N VAL A 111 -7.67 5.98 -1.13
CA VAL A 111 -7.28 6.48 -2.46
C VAL A 111 -5.91 7.11 -2.35
N ILE A 112 -5.05 6.88 -3.34
CA ILE A 112 -3.82 7.65 -3.51
C ILE A 112 -3.94 8.39 -4.84
N THR A 113 -3.80 9.71 -4.79
CA THR A 113 -3.78 10.58 -5.96
C THR A 113 -2.47 11.34 -6.02
N GLY A 114 -1.99 11.66 -7.22
CA GLY A 114 -0.77 12.45 -7.36
C GLY A 114 -0.15 12.41 -8.75
N THR A 115 1.18 12.39 -8.80
CA THR A 115 1.99 12.37 -10.01
C THR A 115 2.69 11.03 -10.19
N TRP A 116 2.63 10.51 -11.42
CA TRP A 116 3.43 9.39 -11.89
C TRP A 116 4.44 9.87 -12.92
N THR A 117 5.69 9.44 -12.75
CA THR A 117 6.77 9.67 -13.71
C THR A 117 7.36 8.34 -14.13
N GLU A 118 7.39 8.08 -15.44
CA GLU A 118 7.98 6.91 -16.08
C GLU A 118 9.04 7.37 -17.09
N GLY A 119 10.32 7.31 -16.70
CA GLY A 119 11.40 7.89 -17.48
C GLY A 119 11.19 9.39 -17.70
N THR A 120 10.92 9.81 -18.94
CA THR A 120 10.62 11.21 -19.31
C THR A 120 9.12 11.51 -19.39
N LYS A 121 8.25 10.49 -19.27
CA LYS A 121 6.80 10.67 -19.29
C LYS A 121 6.32 11.03 -17.89
N LYS A 122 5.39 11.96 -17.80
CA LYS A 122 4.80 12.42 -16.55
C LYS A 122 3.30 12.60 -16.71
N GLY A 123 2.55 12.26 -15.68
CA GLY A 123 1.10 12.35 -15.69
C GLY A 123 0.52 12.34 -14.29
N ASP A 124 -0.77 12.63 -14.17
CA ASP A 124 -1.50 12.40 -12.94
C ASP A 124 -1.78 10.89 -12.79
N PHE A 125 -1.88 10.41 -11.55
CA PHE A 125 -2.30 9.06 -11.25
C PHE A 125 -3.33 9.03 -10.14
N LYS A 126 -4.10 7.94 -10.15
CA LYS A 126 -5.01 7.60 -9.08
C LYS A 126 -5.05 6.08 -8.93
N VAL A 127 -4.92 5.61 -7.70
CA VAL A 127 -5.17 4.21 -7.33
C VAL A 127 -6.11 4.12 -6.13
N VAL A 128 -6.90 3.05 -6.08
CA VAL A 128 -7.83 2.74 -5.00
C VAL A 128 -7.42 1.42 -4.37
N ARG A 129 -7.51 1.34 -3.04
CA ARG A 129 -7.27 0.09 -2.30
C ARG A 129 -8.41 -0.90 -2.57
N ASN A 130 -8.04 -2.14 -2.90
CA ASN A 130 -8.99 -3.25 -3.09
C ASN A 130 -9.47 -3.83 -1.74
#